data_AF-A0A1V5MR23-F1
#
_entry.id   AF-A0A1V5MR23-F1
#
_cell.length_a   1.000
_cell.length_b   1.000
_cell.length_c   1.000
_cell.angle_alpha   90.00
_cell.angle_beta   90.00
_cell.angle_gamma   90.00
#
_symmetry.space_group_name_H-M   'P 1'
#
loop_
_entity.id
_entity.type
_entity.pdbx_description
1 polymer ?
#
loop_
_entity_poly.entity_id
_entity_poly.type
_entity_poly.pdbx_seq_one_letter_code
_entity_poly.pdbx_strand_id
1 'polypeptide(L)'
;MAKLSAHGKEIGRINYTTYSKAYMQDGTILKNSGFGWKVFGKCKINPQEVYEKALTQHKDFIGKRPCLAAYRTHLHALAGMGKAWKLQAAIELLGDDVDGIWSEVCDGYGDNVHASVEEIEHLVKLYNDSVHEADALVE
;
A
#
# COMPACT_ATOMS: atom_id res chain seq x y z
N MET A 1 -10.95 -10.49 13.57
CA MET A 1 -10.69 -10.29 12.12
C MET A 1 -11.91 -10.70 11.34
N ALA A 2 -12.31 -9.92 10.34
CA ALA A 2 -13.31 -10.35 9.37
C ALA A 2 -12.69 -11.39 8.43
N LYS A 3 -13.43 -12.45 8.10
CA LYS A 3 -13.01 -13.41 7.07
C LYS A 3 -13.62 -12.97 5.75
N LEU A 4 -12.84 -12.94 4.67
CA LEU A 4 -13.37 -12.64 3.33
C LEU A 4 -14.55 -13.55 2.99
N SER A 5 -14.45 -14.84 3.32
CA SER A 5 -15.50 -15.83 3.09
C SER A 5 -16.82 -15.56 3.81
N ALA A 6 -16.84 -14.72 4.85
CA ALA A 6 -18.06 -14.38 5.59
C ALA A 6 -18.93 -13.33 4.88
N HIS A 7 -18.40 -12.70 3.82
CA HIS A 7 -19.03 -11.57 3.13
C HIS A 7 -19.42 -11.90 1.68
N GLY A 8 -19.58 -13.19 1.37
CA GLY A 8 -19.90 -13.67 0.03
C GLY A 8 -18.70 -13.59 -0.92
N LYS A 9 -18.97 -13.34 -2.20
CA LYS A 9 -17.93 -13.28 -3.24
C LYS A 9 -17.19 -11.93 -3.22
N GLU A 10 -15.87 -11.96 -3.38
CA GLU A 10 -15.07 -10.76 -3.61
C GLU A 10 -15.36 -10.24 -5.04
N ILE A 11 -15.82 -8.99 -5.14
CA ILE A 11 -15.99 -8.29 -6.43
C ILE A 11 -14.62 -7.90 -6.98
N GLY A 12 -13.80 -7.32 -6.11
CA GLY A 12 -12.44 -6.94 -6.46
C GLY A 12 -11.71 -6.27 -5.31
N ARG A 13 -10.43 -5.97 -5.56
CA ARG A 13 -9.50 -5.41 -4.59
C ARG A 13 -8.70 -4.28 -5.20
N ILE A 14 -8.35 -3.31 -4.36
CA ILE A 14 -7.46 -2.21 -4.69
C ILE A 14 -6.34 -2.17 -3.65
N ASN A 15 -5.09 -2.21 -4.12
CA ASN A 15 -3.91 -2.14 -3.27
C ASN A 15 -3.40 -0.69 -3.23
N TYR A 16 -3.35 -0.12 -2.03
CA TYR A 16 -2.74 1.17 -1.73
C TYR A 16 -1.35 0.94 -1.14
N THR A 17 -0.63 2.01 -0.81
CA THR A 17 0.76 1.93 -0.32
C THR A 17 0.93 0.97 0.85
N THR A 18 0.13 1.13 1.92
CA THR A 18 0.28 0.36 3.17
C THR A 18 -0.97 -0.45 3.54
N TYR A 19 -1.96 -0.50 2.64
CA TYR A 19 -3.19 -1.23 2.88
C TYR A 19 -3.89 -1.66 1.59
N SER A 20 -4.73 -2.68 1.70
CA SER A 20 -5.63 -3.10 0.62
C SER A 20 -7.08 -2.87 1.02
N LYS A 21 -7.94 -2.56 0.05
CA LYS A 21 -9.40 -2.56 0.21
C LYS A 21 -10.01 -3.64 -0.67
N ALA A 22 -10.82 -4.51 -0.08
CA ALA A 22 -11.62 -5.51 -0.78
C ALA A 22 -13.09 -5.09 -0.75
N TYR A 23 -13.74 -5.17 -1.91
CA TYR A 23 -15.15 -4.85 -2.10
C TYR A 23 -15.91 -6.17 -2.25
N MET A 24 -16.89 -6.40 -1.38
CA MET A 24 -17.60 -7.67 -1.28
C MET A 24 -19.01 -7.56 -1.86
N GLN A 25 -19.56 -8.68 -2.30
CA GLN A 25 -20.89 -8.77 -2.91
C GLN A 25 -22.03 -8.34 -1.96
N ASP A 26 -21.88 -8.58 -0.66
CA ASP A 26 -22.84 -8.14 0.38
C ASP A 26 -22.81 -6.63 0.64
N GLY A 27 -21.97 -5.90 -0.10
CA GLY A 27 -21.72 -4.47 0.04
C GLY A 27 -20.75 -4.11 1.15
N THR A 28 -20.19 -5.07 1.88
CA THR A 28 -19.16 -4.79 2.88
C THR A 28 -17.85 -4.42 2.19
N ILE A 29 -17.20 -3.37 2.69
CA ILE A 29 -15.85 -2.99 2.28
C ILE A 29 -14.91 -3.37 3.43
N LEU A 30 -13.92 -4.19 3.12
CA LEU A 30 -12.91 -4.62 4.08
C LEU A 30 -11.60 -3.91 3.79
N LYS A 31 -10.88 -3.51 4.84
CA LYS A 31 -9.52 -2.95 4.77
C LYS A 31 -8.55 -3.91 5.47
N ASN A 32 -7.40 -4.15 4.83
CA ASN A 32 -6.29 -4.89 5.42
C ASN A 32 -5.05 -4.01 5.40
N SER A 33 -4.47 -3.76 6.57
CA SER A 33 -3.25 -2.96 6.78
C SER A 33 -2.09 -3.82 7.32
N GLY A 34 -2.05 -5.09 6.93
CA GLY A 34 -1.01 -6.06 7.30
C GLY A 34 -1.44 -7.09 8.34
N PHE A 35 -2.43 -6.77 9.18
CA PHE A 35 -2.91 -7.65 10.27
C PHE A 35 -4.30 -8.24 10.01
N GLY A 36 -4.54 -8.59 8.74
CA GLY A 36 -5.79 -9.17 8.25
C GLY A 36 -6.92 -8.16 8.04
N TRP A 37 -8.10 -8.69 7.68
CA TRP A 37 -9.22 -7.89 7.21
C TRP A 37 -10.07 -7.34 8.36
N LYS A 38 -10.41 -6.06 8.29
CA LYS A 38 -11.33 -5.37 9.18
C LYS A 38 -12.43 -4.70 8.35
N VAL A 39 -13.64 -4.63 8.89
CA VAL A 39 -14.74 -3.89 8.25
C VAL A 39 -14.38 -2.41 8.24
N PHE A 40 -14.31 -1.83 7.04
CA PHE A 40 -14.01 -0.41 6.83
C PHE A 40 -15.28 0.40 6.62
N GLY A 41 -16.28 -0.19 5.95
CA GLY A 41 -17.55 0.46 5.70
C GLY A 41 -18.48 -0.46 4.91
N LYS A 42 -19.63 0.10 4.52
CA LYS A 42 -20.63 -0.60 3.71
C LYS A 42 -21.11 0.30 2.57
N CYS A 43 -21.22 -0.26 1.38
CA CYS A 43 -21.81 0.39 0.22
C CYS A 43 -23.29 0.68 0.50
N LYS A 44 -23.72 1.92 0.23
CA LYS A 44 -25.14 2.32 0.27
C LYS A 44 -25.86 2.07 -1.06
N ILE A 45 -25.09 1.87 -2.13
CA ILE A 45 -25.53 1.61 -3.50
C ILE A 45 -24.91 0.30 -4.01
N ASN A 46 -25.14 -0.04 -5.27
CA ASN A 46 -24.62 -1.25 -5.91
C ASN A 46 -23.10 -1.41 -5.66
N PRO A 47 -22.66 -2.51 -5.00
CA PRO A 47 -21.26 -2.72 -4.67
C PRO A 47 -20.33 -2.78 -5.89
N GLN A 48 -20.82 -3.25 -7.04
CA GLN A 48 -20.07 -3.29 -8.30
C GLN A 48 -19.72 -1.88 -8.78
N GLU A 49 -20.71 -0.98 -8.82
CA GLU A 49 -20.53 0.41 -9.23
C GLU A 49 -19.59 1.17 -8.29
N VAL A 50 -19.68 0.91 -6.98
CA VAL A 50 -18.75 1.50 -6.00
C VAL A 50 -17.31 1.04 -6.25
N TYR A 51 -17.12 -0.26 -6.52
CA TYR A 51 -15.80 -0.81 -6.84
C TYR A 51 -15.25 -0.20 -8.13
N GLU A 52 -16.03 -0.17 -9.21
CA GLU A 52 -15.61 0.37 -10.51
C GLU A 52 -15.23 1.85 -10.39
N LYS A 53 -16.05 2.66 -9.71
CA LYS A 53 -15.73 4.06 -9.46
C LYS A 53 -14.43 4.22 -8.67
N ALA A 54 -14.24 3.43 -7.61
CA ALA A 54 -13.03 3.47 -6.82
C ALA A 54 -11.79 3.01 -7.62
N LEU A 55 -11.95 2.00 -8.48
CA LEU A 55 -10.91 1.50 -9.36
C LEU A 55 -10.50 2.53 -10.39
N THR A 56 -11.46 3.20 -11.05
CA THR A 56 -11.20 4.28 -12.00
C THR A 56 -10.46 5.43 -11.33
N GLN A 57 -10.96 5.92 -10.18
CA GLN A 57 -10.29 6.98 -9.42
C GLN A 57 -8.86 6.59 -9.01
N HIS A 58 -8.66 5.33 -8.62
CA HIS A 58 -7.35 4.82 -8.25
C HIS A 58 -6.41 4.74 -9.46
N LYS A 59 -6.89 4.22 -10.60
CA LYS A 59 -6.13 4.15 -11.85
C LYS A 59 -5.78 5.54 -12.37
N ASP A 60 -6.70 6.49 -12.33
CA ASP A 60 -6.45 7.87 -12.74
C ASP A 60 -5.41 8.53 -11.83
N PHE A 61 -5.52 8.32 -10.51
CA PHE A 61 -4.56 8.85 -9.54
C PHE A 61 -3.16 8.29 -9.75
N ILE A 62 -3.03 6.98 -9.97
CA ILE A 62 -1.75 6.31 -10.20
C ILE A 62 -1.21 6.60 -11.60
N GLY A 63 -2.07 6.72 -12.61
CA GLY A 63 -1.67 7.07 -13.97
C GLY A 63 -1.09 8.47 -14.10
N LYS A 64 -1.50 9.40 -13.22
CA LYS A 64 -0.90 10.73 -13.08
C LYS A 64 0.39 10.73 -12.25
N ARG A 65 0.72 9.61 -11.60
CA ARG A 65 1.80 9.50 -10.63
C ARG A 65 2.67 8.26 -10.86
N PRO A 66 3.38 8.18 -12.01
CA PRO A 66 4.23 7.04 -12.34
C PRO A 66 5.32 6.74 -11.30
N CYS A 67 5.89 7.76 -10.63
CA CYS A 67 6.92 7.54 -9.60
C CYS A 67 6.30 6.87 -8.37
N LEU A 68 5.12 7.33 -7.93
CA LEU A 68 4.37 6.64 -6.87
C LEU A 68 3.97 5.21 -7.26
N ALA A 69 3.66 4.97 -8.53
CA ALA A 69 3.33 3.63 -9.05
C ALA A 69 4.53 2.68 -8.95
N ALA A 70 5.71 3.15 -9.36
CA ALA A 70 6.97 2.40 -9.27
C ALA A 70 7.34 2.13 -7.80
N TYR A 71 7.25 3.16 -6.94
CA TYR A 71 7.49 3.04 -5.51
C TYR A 71 6.60 1.97 -4.87
N ARG A 72 5.28 2.00 -5.11
CA ARG A 72 4.34 1.01 -4.56
C ARG A 72 4.66 -0.41 -5.01
N THR A 73 4.99 -0.57 -6.29
CA THR A 73 5.36 -1.86 -6.86
C THR A 73 6.57 -2.45 -6.15
N HIS A 74 7.62 -1.66 -5.97
CA HIS A 74 8.84 -2.10 -5.29
C HIS A 74 8.62 -2.34 -3.78
N LEU A 75 7.90 -1.44 -3.10
CA LEU A 75 7.56 -1.61 -1.69
C LEU A 75 6.83 -2.94 -1.43
N HIS A 76 5.84 -3.27 -2.28
CA HIS A 76 5.08 -4.51 -2.14
C HIS A 76 5.89 -5.74 -2.54
N ALA A 77 6.82 -5.62 -3.49
CA ALA A 77 7.71 -6.71 -3.85
C ALA A 77 8.67 -7.08 -2.70
N LEU A 78 9.23 -6.08 -2.01
CA LEU A 78 10.18 -6.30 -0.92
C LEU A 78 9.52 -6.76 0.38
N ALA A 79 8.46 -6.06 0.81
CA ALA A 79 7.89 -6.25 2.14
C ALA A 79 6.57 -7.05 2.15
N GLY A 80 5.94 -7.20 0.98
CA GLY A 80 4.55 -7.62 0.89
C GLY A 80 3.58 -6.65 1.60
N MET A 81 2.29 -6.91 1.50
CA MET A 81 1.28 -6.07 2.16
C MET A 81 1.35 -6.14 3.71
N GLY A 82 1.93 -7.21 4.26
CA GLY A 82 2.08 -7.43 5.71
C GLY A 82 3.02 -6.43 6.37
N LYS A 83 4.13 -6.10 5.70
CA LYS A 83 5.24 -5.31 6.26
C LYS A 83 5.49 -3.99 5.53
N ALA A 84 4.79 -3.73 4.42
CA ALA A 84 4.90 -2.48 3.68
C ALA A 84 4.72 -1.23 4.56
N TRP A 85 3.88 -1.31 5.61
CA TRP A 85 3.71 -0.21 6.57
C TRP A 85 4.99 0.08 7.38
N LYS A 86 5.75 -0.96 7.76
CA LYS A 86 6.98 -0.83 8.56
C LYS A 86 8.03 -0.08 7.74
N LEU A 87 8.17 -0.48 6.48
CA LEU A 87 9.15 0.08 5.58
C LEU A 87 8.78 1.50 5.14
N GLN A 88 7.50 1.76 4.84
CA GLN A 88 7.00 3.13 4.63
C GLN A 88 7.29 4.04 5.83
N ALA A 89 7.00 3.59 7.04
CA ALA A 89 7.18 4.39 8.25
C ALA A 89 8.67 4.68 8.53
N ALA A 90 9.56 3.72 8.29
CA ALA A 90 11.00 3.92 8.44
C ALA A 90 11.52 4.97 7.43
N ILE A 91 11.09 4.91 6.17
CA ILE A 91 11.44 5.91 5.15
C ILE A 91 10.93 7.30 5.54
N GLU A 92 9.69 7.42 6.00
CA GLU A 92 9.12 8.70 6.45
C GLU A 92 9.85 9.29 7.67
N LEU A 93 10.35 8.44 8.57
CA LEU A 93 11.02 8.85 9.80
C LEU A 93 12.49 9.22 9.59
N LEU A 94 13.21 8.41 8.81
CA LEU A 94 14.67 8.47 8.67
C LEU A 94 15.11 9.13 7.36
N GLY A 95 14.19 9.32 6.42
CA GLY A 95 14.45 10.00 5.15
C GLY A 95 15.47 9.26 4.30
N ASP A 96 16.64 9.89 4.12
CA ASP A 96 17.72 9.40 3.27
C ASP A 96 18.76 8.54 4.03
N ASP A 97 18.57 8.30 5.34
CA ASP A 97 19.43 7.40 6.12
C ASP A 97 19.14 5.92 5.80
N VAL A 98 19.64 5.48 4.64
CA VAL A 98 19.45 4.12 4.11
C VAL A 98 19.91 3.04 5.08
N ASP A 99 21.06 3.22 5.72
CA ASP A 99 21.62 2.26 6.67
C ASP A 99 20.75 2.18 7.94
N GLY A 100 20.27 3.33 8.43
CA GLY A 100 19.31 3.38 9.54
C GLY A 100 17.99 2.69 9.21
N ILE A 101 17.45 2.92 8.01
CA ILE A 101 16.22 2.26 7.53
C ILE A 101 16.43 0.76 7.46
N TRP A 102 17.51 0.31 6.83
CA TRP A 102 17.83 -1.11 6.70
C TRP A 102 17.98 -1.75 8.08
N SER A 103 18.71 -1.13 9.01
CA SER A 103 18.87 -1.61 10.39
C SER A 103 17.52 -1.78 11.10
N GLU A 104 16.65 -0.77 11.05
CA GLU A 104 15.34 -0.79 11.70
C GLU A 104 14.40 -1.88 11.14
N VAL A 105 14.43 -2.09 9.82
CA VAL A 105 13.45 -2.96 9.15
C VAL A 105 13.94 -4.38 8.90
N CYS A 106 15.26 -4.59 8.79
CA CYS A 106 15.89 -5.85 8.38
C CYS A 106 16.72 -6.53 9.49
N ASP A 107 17.34 -5.79 10.43
CA ASP A 107 18.31 -6.34 11.40
C ASP A 107 17.75 -6.58 12.82
N GLY A 108 16.47 -6.27 13.05
CA GLY A 108 15.81 -6.49 14.34
C GLY A 108 15.62 -7.98 14.69
N TYR A 109 15.25 -8.30 15.95
CA TYR A 109 14.77 -9.64 16.29
C TYR A 109 13.28 -9.78 15.93
N GLY A 110 12.93 -10.60 14.94
CA GLY A 110 11.54 -10.97 14.66
C GLY A 110 11.13 -11.00 13.17
N ASP A 111 9.94 -10.50 12.88
CA ASP A 111 9.27 -10.55 11.56
C ASP A 111 9.82 -9.46 10.61
N ASN A 112 11.05 -9.62 10.15
CA ASN A 112 11.78 -8.61 9.38
C ASN A 112 11.47 -8.63 7.89
N VAL A 113 11.75 -7.51 7.22
CA VAL A 113 11.81 -7.49 5.75
C VAL A 113 13.16 -8.07 5.32
N HIS A 114 13.15 -8.94 4.32
CA HIS A 114 14.38 -9.48 3.73
C HIS A 114 14.72 -8.67 2.49
N ALA A 115 15.56 -7.65 2.67
CA ALA A 115 16.07 -6.79 1.61
C ALA A 115 17.54 -6.49 1.85
N SER A 116 18.28 -6.27 0.77
CA SER A 116 19.63 -5.72 0.77
C SER A 116 19.61 -4.20 0.97
N VAL A 117 20.76 -3.62 1.33
CA VAL A 117 20.90 -2.16 1.50
C VAL A 117 20.62 -1.44 0.17
N GLU A 118 21.08 -2.02 -0.94
CA GLU A 118 20.87 -1.49 -2.30
C GLU A 118 19.38 -1.47 -2.68
N GLU A 119 18.61 -2.48 -2.26
CA GLU A 119 17.15 -2.51 -2.45
C GLU A 119 16.44 -1.42 -1.63
N ILE A 120 16.92 -1.12 -0.41
CA ILE A 120 16.42 -0.02 0.41
C ILE A 120 16.79 1.33 -0.24
N GLU A 121 18.03 1.51 -0.68
CA GLU A 121 18.49 2.73 -1.37
C GLU A 121 17.62 3.02 -2.59
N HIS A 122 17.41 2.01 -3.44
CA HIS A 122 16.57 2.17 -4.63
C HIS A 122 15.13 2.53 -4.25
N LEU A 123 14.58 1.95 -3.18
CA LEU A 123 13.24 2.25 -2.72
C LEU A 123 13.10 3.66 -2.16
N VAL A 124 14.09 4.15 -1.39
CA VAL A 124 14.16 5.54 -0.89
C VAL A 124 14.20 6.53 -2.06
N LYS A 125 15.01 6.23 -3.09
CA LYS A 125 15.04 7.05 -4.31
C LYS A 125 13.67 7.17 -4.96
N LEU A 126 12.97 6.05 -5.15
CA LEU A 126 11.61 6.05 -5.72
C LEU A 126 10.61 6.80 -4.84
N TYR A 127 10.77 6.74 -3.51
CA TYR A 127 9.95 7.51 -2.58
C TYR A 127 10.16 9.02 -2.81
N ASN A 128 11.41 9.47 -2.83
CA ASN A 128 11.75 10.88 -3.05
C ASN A 128 11.26 11.39 -4.41
N ASP A 129 11.45 10.60 -5.48
CA ASP A 129 10.90 10.90 -6.80
C ASP A 129 9.37 11.04 -6.75
N SER A 130 8.68 10.20 -5.98
CA SER A 130 7.22 10.27 -5.80
C SER A 130 6.74 11.48 -5.00
N VAL A 131 7.57 11.99 -4.09
CA VAL A 131 7.29 13.22 -3.32
C VAL A 131 7.48 14.44 -4.22
N HIS A 132 8.59 14.54 -4.94
CA HIS A 132 8.81 15.62 -5.91
C HIS A 132 7.73 15.65 -7.01
N GLU A 133 7.30 14.48 -7.49
CA GLU A 133 6.18 14.35 -8.41
C GLU A 133 4.87 14.88 -7.81
N ALA A 134 4.65 14.71 -6.49
CA ALA A 134 3.49 15.24 -5.82
C ALA A 134 3.50 16.78 -5.80
N ASP A 135 4.66 17.36 -5.48
CA ASP A 135 4.83 18.81 -5.37
C ASP A 135 4.65 19.49 -6.74
N ALA A 136 5.22 18.91 -7.80
CA ALA A 136 5.08 19.41 -9.17
C ALA A 136 3.65 19.37 -9.73
N LEU A 137 2.74 18.62 -9.12
CA LEU A 137 1.31 18.57 -9.50
C LEU A 137 0.46 19.62 -8.76
N VAL A 138 1.02 20.25 -7.72
CA VAL A 138 0.34 21.28 -6.91
C VAL A 138 0.68 22.69 -7.40
N GLU A 139 1.81 22.85 -8.09
CA GLU A 139 2.22 24.07 -8.80
C GLU A 139 1.44 24.30 -10.12
#